data_AF-A0AB39XUI6-F1
#
_entry.id   AF-A0AB39XUI6-F1
#
_cell.length_a   1.000
_cell.length_b   1.000
_cell.length_c   1.000
_cell.angle_alpha   90.00
_cell.angle_beta   90.00
_cell.angle_gamma   90.00
#
_symmetry.space_group_name_H-M   'P 1'
#
loop_
_entity.id
_entity.type
_entity.pdbx_description
1 polymer ?
#
loop_
_entity_poly.entity_id
_entity_poly.type
_entity_poly.pdbx_seq_one_letter_code
_entity_poly.pdbx_strand_id
1 'polypeptide(L)'
;MDDGCARDLDGRYASSSLKEWFEQLASGKGRCCSDTDGEAVADSDWDSRDGHYRVRLNGDWIDVPDDAVIRGSNRAGRTIVWPLNSLDGLGIRCFIPGSMS
;
A
#
# COMPACT_ATOMS: atom_id res chain seq x y z
N MET A 1 -14.29 -5.10 16.96
CA MET A 1 -14.28 -4.63 15.57
C MET A 1 -12.86 -4.90 15.07
N ASP A 2 -12.67 -5.90 14.22
CA ASP A 2 -11.34 -6.36 13.78
C ASP A 2 -10.97 -5.55 12.53
N ASP A 3 -10.21 -4.47 12.73
CA ASP A 3 -9.75 -3.56 11.68
C ASP A 3 -8.48 -4.16 11.04
N GLY A 4 -8.66 -4.82 9.90
CA GLY A 4 -7.56 -5.41 9.14
C GLY A 4 -6.73 -4.34 8.44
N CYS A 5 -5.42 -4.35 8.72
CA CYS A 5 -4.35 -3.48 8.19
C CYS A 5 -4.33 -3.28 6.65
N ALA A 6 -5.04 -4.12 5.89
CA ALA A 6 -5.38 -3.87 4.50
C ALA A 6 -6.82 -4.30 4.22
N ARG A 7 -7.61 -3.38 3.64
CA ARG A 7 -8.90 -3.70 3.04
C ARG A 7 -8.65 -4.41 1.71
N ASP A 8 -8.75 -5.73 1.72
CA ASP A 8 -9.12 -6.44 0.50
C ASP A 8 -10.60 -6.21 0.23
N LEU A 9 -10.98 -5.87 -1.00
CA LEU A 9 -12.38 -5.69 -1.42
C LEU A 9 -13.26 -6.91 -1.12
N ASP A 10 -12.66 -8.09 -0.85
CA ASP A 10 -13.32 -9.36 -0.55
C ASP A 10 -13.13 -9.84 0.92
N GLY A 11 -12.45 -9.05 1.78
CA GLY A 11 -12.32 -9.34 3.22
C GLY A 11 -11.45 -10.56 3.59
N ARG A 12 -10.72 -11.14 2.64
CA ARG A 12 -10.03 -12.43 2.85
C ARG A 12 -8.81 -12.40 3.77
N TYR A 13 -8.20 -11.23 4.03
CA TYR A 13 -6.98 -11.18 4.84
C TYR A 13 -7.22 -11.16 6.35
N ALA A 14 -8.40 -10.72 6.82
CA ALA A 14 -8.72 -10.60 8.24
C ALA A 14 -8.67 -11.94 9.00
N SER A 15 -8.86 -13.07 8.31
CA SER A 15 -8.81 -14.42 8.88
C SER A 15 -7.67 -15.29 8.35
N SER A 16 -6.62 -14.67 7.79
CA SER A 16 -5.52 -15.38 7.12
C SER A 16 -4.17 -15.18 7.82
N SER A 17 -3.22 -16.08 7.57
CA SER A 17 -1.81 -15.96 8.00
C SER A 17 -1.08 -14.73 7.43
N LEU A 18 -1.71 -13.97 6.54
CA LEU A 18 -1.18 -12.70 6.03
C LEU A 18 -1.44 -11.53 6.97
N LYS A 19 -2.40 -11.62 7.89
CA LYS A 19 -2.70 -10.55 8.85
C LYS A 19 -1.46 -10.14 9.66
N GLU A 20 -0.79 -11.11 10.28
CA GLU A 20 0.43 -10.87 11.07
C GLU A 20 1.56 -10.28 10.22
N TRP A 21 1.63 -10.65 8.94
CA TRP A 21 2.61 -10.08 8.03
C TRP A 21 2.30 -8.61 7.73
N PHE A 22 1.04 -8.26 7.43
CA PHE A 22 0.61 -6.88 7.22
C PHE A 22 0.87 -6.00 8.46
N GLU A 23 0.55 -6.49 9.66
CA GLU A 23 0.77 -5.75 10.92
C GLU A 23 2.24 -5.42 11.21
N GLN A 24 3.17 -6.17 10.61
CA GLN A 24 4.61 -5.96 10.74
C GLN A 24 5.18 -5.01 9.70
N LEU A 25 4.41 -4.64 8.67
CA LEU A 25 4.90 -3.79 7.60
C LEU A 25 5.20 -2.38 8.10
N ALA A 26 6.38 -1.90 7.70
CA ALA A 26 6.82 -0.55 7.93
C ALA A 26 7.63 -0.05 6.71
N SER A 27 7.46 1.22 6.41
CA SER A 27 8.29 1.97 5.48
C SER A 27 9.27 2.86 6.24
N GLY A 28 10.09 3.64 5.54
CA GLY A 28 10.93 4.67 6.15
C GLY A 28 10.12 5.74 6.88
N LYS A 29 8.82 5.86 6.58
CA LYS A 29 7.88 6.74 7.31
C LYS A 29 7.36 6.10 8.62
N GLY A 30 7.63 4.82 8.89
CA GLY A 30 7.15 4.06 10.05
C GLY A 30 6.11 2.98 9.70
N ARG A 31 5.37 2.47 10.70
CA ARG A 31 4.36 1.39 10.51
C ARG A 31 3.26 1.80 9.55
N CYS A 32 2.82 0.89 8.68
CA CYS A 32 1.82 1.19 7.66
C CYS A 32 0.42 1.38 8.24
N CYS A 33 0.10 0.62 9.28
CA CYS A 33 -1.22 0.56 9.89
C CYS A 33 -1.35 1.37 11.18
N SER A 34 -0.49 2.39 11.37
CA SER A 34 -0.68 3.35 12.46
C SER A 34 -1.79 4.35 12.17
N ASP A 35 -1.93 4.75 10.91
CA ASP A 35 -2.72 5.93 10.54
C ASP A 35 -3.78 5.67 9.46
N THR A 36 -3.64 4.59 8.68
CA THR A 36 -4.51 4.30 7.54
C THR A 36 -4.51 2.81 7.20
N ASP A 37 -5.53 2.38 6.46
CA ASP A 37 -5.68 1.03 5.94
C ASP A 37 -5.03 0.91 4.56
N GLY A 38 -4.49 -0.27 4.25
CA GLY A 38 -3.97 -0.58 2.93
C GLY A 38 -5.11 -0.90 1.97
N GLU A 39 -4.97 -0.55 0.70
CA GLU A 39 -5.87 -0.92 -0.38
C GLU A 39 -5.09 -1.55 -1.55
N ALA A 40 -5.69 -2.57 -2.17
CA ALA A 40 -5.09 -3.20 -3.33
C ALA A 40 -5.46 -2.45 -4.61
N VAL A 41 -4.46 -2.06 -5.41
CA VAL A 41 -4.67 -1.36 -6.68
C VAL A 41 -4.59 -2.34 -7.86
N ALA A 42 -5.24 -1.97 -8.98
CA ALA A 42 -5.17 -2.75 -10.22
C ALA A 42 -3.85 -2.48 -10.94
N ASP A 43 -3.40 -3.41 -11.79
CA ASP A 43 -2.12 -3.27 -12.51
C ASP A 43 -2.08 -2.06 -13.46
N SER A 44 -3.25 -1.56 -13.89
CA SER A 44 -3.37 -0.33 -14.69
C SER A 44 -3.29 0.97 -13.86
N ASP A 45 -3.45 0.87 -12.53
CA ASP A 45 -3.52 2.01 -11.61
C ASP A 45 -2.23 2.20 -10.80
N TRP A 46 -1.13 1.60 -11.25
CA TRP A 46 0.21 1.92 -10.78
C TRP A 46 1.21 1.80 -11.92
N ASP A 47 2.35 2.47 -11.79
CA ASP A 47 3.39 2.49 -12.80
C ASP A 47 4.76 2.66 -12.13
N SER A 48 5.82 2.20 -12.79
CA SER A 48 7.20 2.37 -12.34
C SER A 48 8.00 3.06 -13.42
N ARG A 49 8.64 4.18 -13.09
CA ARG A 49 9.44 4.98 -14.03
C ARG A 49 10.76 5.33 -13.37
N ASP A 50 11.85 4.94 -14.01
CA ASP A 50 13.22 5.26 -13.56
C ASP A 50 13.52 4.84 -12.10
N GLY A 51 12.90 3.76 -11.63
CA GLY A 51 13.07 3.26 -10.26
C GLY A 51 12.13 3.90 -9.23
N HIS A 52 11.31 4.86 -9.64
CA HIS A 52 10.26 5.47 -8.83
C HIS A 52 8.90 4.89 -9.16
N TYR A 53 7.98 4.96 -8.21
CA TYR A 53 6.62 4.46 -8.38
C TYR A 53 5.62 5.61 -8.35
N ARG A 54 4.51 5.42 -9.05
CA ARG A 54 3.32 6.25 -8.91
C ARG A 54 2.09 5.37 -8.91
N VAL A 55 1.06 5.84 -8.25
CA VAL A 55 -0.21 5.14 -8.08
C VAL A 55 -1.35 6.08 -8.44
N ARG A 56 -2.39 5.55 -9.05
CA ARG A 56 -3.57 6.32 -9.43
C ARG A 56 -4.66 6.14 -8.40
N LEU A 57 -4.95 7.18 -7.63
CA LEU A 57 -5.99 7.18 -6.61
C LEU A 57 -6.98 8.31 -6.90
N ASN A 58 -8.28 8.03 -6.73
CA ASN A 58 -9.36 9.00 -7.01
C ASN A 58 -9.30 9.64 -8.41
N GLY A 59 -8.68 8.96 -9.38
CA GLY A 59 -8.54 9.42 -10.76
C GLY A 59 -7.23 10.15 -11.06
N ASP A 60 -6.46 10.53 -10.04
CA ASP A 60 -5.22 11.30 -10.16
C ASP A 60 -3.98 10.42 -9.91
N TRP A 61 -2.90 10.72 -10.63
CA TRP A 61 -1.60 10.08 -10.43
C TRP A 61 -0.84 10.76 -9.29
N ILE A 62 -0.40 9.95 -8.34
CA ILE A 62 0.30 10.37 -7.13
C ILE A 62 1.66 9.68 -7.11
N ASP A 63 2.72 10.49 -7.01
CA ASP A 63 4.07 9.96 -6.87
C ASP A 63 4.26 9.33 -5.50
N VAL A 64 4.84 8.13 -5.48
CA VAL A 64 5.15 7.41 -4.26
C VAL A 64 6.53 7.87 -3.78
N PRO A 65 6.63 8.47 -2.59
CA PRO A 65 7.93 8.81 -2.01
C PRO A 65 8.80 7.56 -1.83
N ASP A 66 10.10 7.66 -2.12
CA ASP A 66 11.01 6.50 -2.03
C ASP A 66 11.07 5.89 -0.63
N ASP A 67 10.89 6.70 0.41
CA ASP A 67 10.83 6.27 1.81
C ASP A 67 9.48 5.67 2.21
N ALA A 68 8.45 5.76 1.37
CA ALA A 68 7.18 5.06 1.52
C ALA A 68 7.23 3.64 0.91
N VAL A 69 8.21 3.34 0.05
CA VAL A 69 8.33 2.04 -0.60
C VAL A 69 8.81 0.99 0.40
N ILE A 70 8.01 -0.06 0.58
CA ILE A 70 8.39 -1.24 1.36
C ILE A 70 9.27 -2.12 0.47
N ARG A 71 10.50 -2.36 0.94
CA ARG A 71 11.45 -3.25 0.27
C ARG A 71 11.34 -4.65 0.88
N GLY A 72 11.06 -5.65 0.04
CA GLY A 72 10.94 -7.05 0.47
C GLY A 72 10.01 -7.83 -0.44
N SER A 73 9.78 -9.11 -0.12
CA SER A 73 8.87 -9.94 -0.89
C SER A 73 7.42 -9.54 -0.65
N ASN A 74 6.72 -9.14 -1.71
CA ASN A 74 5.28 -8.88 -1.69
C ASN A 74 4.51 -10.21 -1.52
N ARG A 75 4.08 -10.51 -0.29
CA ARG A 75 3.30 -11.73 0.02
C ARG A 75 1.81 -11.60 -0.32
N ALA A 76 1.32 -10.40 -0.58
CA ALA A 76 -0.05 -10.18 -1.02
C ALA A 76 -0.23 -10.59 -2.49
N GLY A 77 0.84 -10.58 -3.29
CA GLY A 77 0.81 -10.91 -4.72
C GLY A 77 0.15 -9.83 -5.59
N ARG A 78 -0.22 -8.68 -5.01
CA ARG A 78 -0.81 -7.52 -5.69
C ARG A 78 -0.14 -6.24 -5.19
N THR A 79 -0.20 -5.18 -5.97
CA THR A 79 0.25 -3.85 -5.50
C THR A 79 -0.70 -3.36 -4.41
N ILE A 80 -0.15 -2.98 -3.26
CA ILE A 80 -0.91 -2.45 -2.12
C ILE A 80 -0.38 -1.05 -1.78
N VAL A 81 -1.29 -0.13 -1.50
CA VAL A 81 -0.98 1.26 -1.12
C VAL A 81 -1.71 1.64 0.17
N TRP A 82 -1.06 2.43 1.01
CA TRP A 82 -1.64 3.02 2.22
C TRP A 82 -1.80 4.53 2.02
N PRO A 83 -2.94 5.01 1.50
CA PRO A 83 -3.19 6.43 1.31
C PRO A 83 -3.34 7.14 2.65
N LEU A 84 -2.70 8.29 2.81
CA LEU A 84 -2.78 9.11 4.01
C LEU A 84 -3.25 10.52 3.66
N ASN A 85 -4.44 10.88 4.13
CA ASN A 85 -4.92 12.26 4.06
C ASN A 85 -4.29 13.08 5.18
N SER A 86 -3.52 14.08 4.81
CA SER A 86 -2.87 15.02 5.72
C SER A 86 -3.34 16.45 5.44
N LEU A 87 -2.90 17.41 6.27
CA LEU A 87 -3.20 18.83 6.06
C LEU A 87 -2.65 19.35 4.73
N ASP A 88 -1.56 18.76 4.24
CA ASP A 88 -0.90 19.10 2.98
C ASP A 88 -1.50 18.38 1.76
N GLY A 89 -2.51 17.53 1.98
CA GLY A 89 -3.19 16.76 0.93
C GLY A 89 -3.02 15.25 1.06
N LEU A 90 -3.38 14.54 -0.01
CA LEU A 90 -3.28 13.08 -0.12
C LEU A 90 -1.82 12.69 -0.39
N GLY A 91 -1.23 11.94 0.55
CA GLY A 91 0.11 11.36 0.44
C GLY A 91 0.09 9.84 0.57
N ILE A 92 1.26 9.22 0.43
CA ILE A 92 1.44 7.77 0.52
C ILE A 92 2.25 7.42 1.78
N ARG A 93 1.64 6.64 2.69
CA ARG A 93 2.28 6.17 3.92
C ARG A 93 3.19 4.97 3.68
N CYS A 94 2.68 4.02 2.91
CA CYS A 94 3.35 2.79 2.51
C CYS A 94 2.92 2.38 1.11
N PHE A 95 3.83 1.74 0.39
CA PHE A 95 3.59 1.18 -0.93
C PHE A 95 4.34 -0.13 -1.10
N ILE A 96 3.66 -1.18 -1.53
CA ILE A 96 4.26 -2.46 -1.90
C ILE A 96 4.07 -2.62 -3.41
N PRO A 97 5.16 -2.60 -4.21
CA PRO A 97 5.03 -2.88 -5.62
C PRO A 97 4.59 -4.33 -5.85
N GLY A 98 3.65 -4.51 -6.78
CA GLY A 98 3.34 -5.80 -7.38
C GLY A 98 4.34 -6.17 -8.47
N SER A 99 4.18 -7.38 -9.02
CA SER A 99 4.85 -7.77 -10.26
C SER A 99 3.96 -7.35 -11.43
N MET A 100 4.39 -6.40 -12.25
CA MET A 100 3.69 -6.12 -13.52
C MET A 100 3.68 -7.42 -14.35
N SER A 101 2.51 -8.00 -14.58
CA SER A 101 2.33 -9.24 -15.34
C SER A 101 1.46 -9.00 -16.56
#